data_AF-A0A5P8AUY2-F1
#
_entry.id   AF-A0A5P8AUY2-F1
#
_cell.length_a   1.000
_cell.length_b   1.000
_cell.length_c   1.000
_cell.angle_alpha   90.00
_cell.angle_beta   90.00
_cell.angle_gamma   90.00
#
_symmetry.space_group_name_H-M   'P 1'
#
loop_
_entity.id
_entity.type
_entity.pdbx_description
1 polymer ?
#
loop_
_entity_poly.entity_id
_entity_poly.type
_entity_poly.pdbx_seq_one_letter_code
_entity_poly.pdbx_strand_id
1 'polypeptide(L)'
;NEDQLGDSAKKDAIIAAGIALRAMAKDGKFIVKDTAANKTEADAAKGVAASAVGKTLSTLIIAIRNTVDSGLKKINEVLATVKQGDKSAEATKTAESTASAQQ
;
A
#
# COMPACT_ATOMS: atom_id res chain seq x y z
N ASN A 1 -28.42 20.36 2.46
CA ASN A 1 -27.32 19.40 2.32
C ASN A 1 -26.97 19.04 0.88
N GLU A 2 -27.70 19.52 -0.12
CA GLU A 2 -27.43 19.21 -1.54
C GLU A 2 -26.33 20.10 -2.15
N ASP A 3 -26.14 21.33 -1.63
CA ASP A 3 -25.14 22.27 -2.13
C ASP A 3 -23.67 21.88 -1.86
N GLN A 4 -23.41 21.04 -0.83
CA GLN A 4 -22.04 20.61 -0.49
C GLN A 4 -21.49 19.53 -1.44
N LEU A 5 -22.38 18.71 -2.03
CA LEU A 5 -21.97 17.71 -3.02
C LEU A 5 -21.59 18.36 -4.35
N GLY A 6 -22.27 19.44 -4.73
CA GLY A 6 -22.00 20.17 -5.97
C GLY A 6 -20.59 20.75 -6.05
N ASP A 7 -20.07 21.32 -4.96
CA ASP A 7 -18.74 21.93 -4.95
C ASP A 7 -17.60 20.94 -4.64
N SER A 8 -17.87 19.90 -3.83
CA SER A 8 -16.89 18.85 -3.60
C SER A 8 -16.70 17.95 -4.84
N ALA A 9 -17.77 17.63 -5.58
CA ALA A 9 -17.69 16.80 -6.78
C ALA A 9 -16.87 17.43 -7.92
N LYS A 10 -16.64 18.75 -7.90
CA LYS A 10 -15.81 19.45 -8.90
C LYS A 10 -14.30 19.30 -8.66
N LYS A 11 -13.88 18.72 -7.54
CA LYS A 11 -12.45 18.49 -7.26
C LYS A 11 -11.92 17.33 -8.10
N ASP A 12 -10.82 17.53 -8.80
CA ASP A 12 -10.19 16.52 -9.66
C ASP A 12 -9.94 15.18 -8.93
N ALA A 13 -9.53 15.24 -7.66
CA ALA A 13 -9.31 14.04 -6.85
C ALA A 13 -10.61 13.23 -6.63
N ILE A 14 -11.74 13.91 -6.44
CA ILE A 14 -13.05 13.26 -6.25
C ILE A 14 -13.55 12.69 -7.59
N ILE A 15 -13.36 13.41 -8.69
CA ILE A 15 -13.68 12.92 -10.04
C ILE A 15 -12.84 11.67 -10.37
N ALA A 16 -11.51 11.73 -10.15
CA ALA A 16 -10.61 10.61 -10.39
C ALA A 16 -10.95 9.39 -9.53
N ALA A 17 -11.30 9.60 -8.26
CA ALA A 17 -11.78 8.53 -7.38
C ALA A 17 -13.08 7.90 -7.91
N GLY A 18 -14.05 8.73 -8.32
CA GLY A 18 -15.28 8.25 -8.93
C GLY A 18 -15.04 7.45 -10.22
N ILE A 19 -14.12 7.90 -11.08
CA ILE A 19 -13.70 7.19 -12.29
C ILE A 19 -13.06 5.85 -11.93
N ALA A 20 -12.11 5.82 -10.99
CA ALA A 20 -11.44 4.59 -10.58
C ALA A 20 -12.44 3.57 -10.03
N LEU A 21 -13.33 3.99 -9.13
CA LEU A 21 -14.38 3.13 -8.56
C LEU A 21 -15.33 2.63 -9.64
N ARG A 22 -15.78 3.51 -10.55
CA ARG A 22 -16.64 3.13 -11.66
C ARG A 22 -15.96 2.14 -12.59
N ALA A 23 -14.68 2.32 -12.90
CA ALA A 23 -13.93 1.45 -13.80
C ALA A 23 -13.65 0.05 -13.20
N MET A 24 -13.48 -0.04 -11.89
CA MET A 24 -13.24 -1.31 -11.19
C MET A 24 -14.52 -2.09 -10.87
N ALA A 25 -15.68 -1.43 -10.86
CA ALA A 25 -16.96 -2.08 -10.60
C ALA A 25 -17.32 -3.07 -11.72
N LYS A 26 -17.89 -4.23 -11.35
CA LYS A 26 -18.29 -5.30 -12.28
C LYS A 26 -19.13 -4.82 -13.46
N ASP A 27 -20.13 -3.99 -13.17
CA ASP A 27 -21.04 -3.40 -14.18
C ASP A 27 -20.68 -1.94 -14.52
N GLY A 28 -19.43 -1.56 -14.22
CA GLY A 28 -18.84 -0.27 -14.47
C GLY A 28 -18.74 0.07 -15.95
N LYS A 29 -19.48 1.09 -16.40
CA LYS A 29 -19.44 1.58 -17.80
C LYS A 29 -19.39 3.10 -17.84
N PHE A 30 -18.62 3.63 -18.78
CA PHE A 30 -18.60 5.04 -19.16
C PHE A 30 -19.44 5.21 -20.42
N ILE A 31 -20.42 6.11 -20.36
CA ILE A 31 -21.29 6.41 -21.50
C ILE A 31 -20.68 7.58 -22.26
N VAL A 32 -20.48 7.42 -23.56
CA VAL A 32 -20.03 8.47 -24.48
C VAL A 32 -21.06 8.60 -25.60
N LYS A 33 -21.13 9.78 -26.22
CA LYS A 33 -22.10 10.06 -27.28
C LYS A 33 -21.72 9.27 -28.55
N ASP A 34 -22.71 8.68 -29.20
CA ASP A 34 -22.55 7.85 -30.42
C ASP A 34 -22.30 8.66 -31.71
N THR A 35 -22.08 9.97 -31.61
CA THR A 35 -21.90 10.86 -32.78
C THR A 35 -20.45 11.08 -33.17
N ALA A 36 -19.50 10.42 -32.52
CA ALA A 36 -18.08 10.59 -32.80
C ALA A 36 -17.66 9.77 -34.02
N ALA A 37 -17.53 10.43 -35.17
CA ALA A 37 -17.05 9.83 -36.42
C ALA A 37 -15.73 9.05 -36.27
N ASN A 38 -14.95 9.32 -35.22
CA ASN A 38 -13.60 8.80 -34.99
C ASN A 38 -13.43 8.01 -33.66
N LYS A 39 -14.50 7.75 -32.90
CA LYS A 39 -14.44 7.04 -31.57
C LYS A 39 -13.49 7.66 -30.52
N THR A 40 -13.04 8.90 -30.71
CA THR A 40 -12.01 9.56 -29.90
C THR A 40 -12.36 9.64 -28.40
N GLU A 41 -13.61 9.90 -28.08
CA GLU A 41 -14.11 10.06 -26.71
C GLU A 41 -14.12 8.74 -25.94
N ALA A 42 -14.41 7.63 -26.64
CA ALA A 42 -14.36 6.31 -26.04
C ALA A 42 -12.92 5.93 -25.65
N ASP A 43 -11.95 6.24 -26.50
CA ASP A 43 -10.54 5.96 -26.23
C ASP A 43 -9.95 6.89 -25.17
N ALA A 44 -10.36 8.16 -25.15
CA ALA A 44 -10.04 9.08 -24.05
C ALA A 44 -10.59 8.57 -22.71
N ALA A 45 -11.85 8.12 -22.67
CA ALA A 45 -12.47 7.55 -21.47
C ALA A 45 -11.71 6.29 -20.98
N LYS A 46 -11.30 5.40 -21.89
CA LYS A 46 -10.46 4.23 -21.55
C LYS A 46 -9.11 4.66 -20.98
N GLY A 47 -8.45 5.64 -21.59
CA GLY A 47 -7.15 6.14 -21.13
C GLY A 47 -7.22 6.74 -19.72
N VAL A 48 -8.23 7.58 -19.45
CA VAL A 48 -8.45 8.16 -18.12
C VAL A 48 -8.81 7.08 -17.10
N ALA A 49 -9.69 6.13 -17.45
CA ALA A 49 -10.05 5.02 -16.59
C ALA A 49 -8.84 4.16 -16.21
N ALA A 50 -8.04 3.75 -17.19
CA ALA A 50 -6.84 2.96 -16.97
C ALA A 50 -5.81 3.71 -16.10
N SER A 51 -5.62 5.00 -16.35
CA SER A 51 -4.72 5.85 -15.56
C SER A 51 -5.19 5.99 -14.10
N ALA A 52 -6.48 6.27 -13.88
CA ALA A 52 -7.05 6.43 -12.55
C ALA A 52 -6.96 5.12 -11.73
N VAL A 53 -7.28 3.98 -12.35
CA VAL A 53 -7.14 2.65 -11.72
C VAL A 53 -5.68 2.35 -11.42
N GLY A 54 -4.79 2.55 -12.39
CA GLY A 54 -3.35 2.29 -12.23
C GLY A 54 -2.73 3.10 -11.09
N LYS A 55 -3.06 4.40 -10.98
CA LYS A 55 -2.57 5.25 -9.88
C LYS A 55 -3.12 4.84 -8.51
N THR A 56 -4.40 4.47 -8.45
CA THR A 56 -5.05 4.00 -7.22
C THR A 56 -4.38 2.72 -6.72
N LEU A 57 -4.22 1.73 -7.60
CA LEU A 57 -3.59 0.46 -7.26
C LEU A 57 -2.11 0.64 -6.90
N SER A 58 -1.36 1.48 -7.62
CA SER A 58 0.04 1.78 -7.30
C SER A 58 0.20 2.34 -5.88
N THR A 59 -0.67 3.29 -5.51
CA THR A 59 -0.68 3.87 -4.15
C THR A 59 -1.00 2.81 -3.09
N LEU A 60 -2.00 1.96 -3.34
CA LEU A 60 -2.36 0.88 -2.44
C LEU A 60 -1.20 -0.12 -2.24
N ILE A 61 -0.51 -0.50 -3.32
CA ILE A 61 0.65 -1.39 -3.27
C ILE A 61 1.77 -0.78 -2.42
N ILE A 62 2.07 0.51 -2.59
CA ILE A 62 3.11 1.20 -1.81
C ILE A 62 2.72 1.23 -0.32
N ALA A 63 1.46 1.53 0.00
CA ALA A 63 0.98 1.55 1.37
C ALA A 63 1.10 0.17 2.05
N ILE A 64 0.74 -0.90 1.33
CA ILE A 64 0.90 -2.28 1.81
C ILE A 64 2.37 -2.60 2.03
N ARG A 65 3.25 -2.28 1.07
CA ARG A 65 4.69 -2.53 1.17
C ARG A 65 5.29 -1.82 2.40
N ASN A 66 5.00 -0.53 2.57
CA ASN A 66 5.50 0.23 3.72
C ASN A 66 5.04 -0.35 5.05
N THR A 67 3.80 -0.85 5.11
CA THR A 67 3.24 -1.50 6.31
C THR A 67 3.95 -2.82 6.61
N VAL A 68 4.13 -3.67 5.59
CA VAL A 68 4.85 -4.93 5.70
C VAL A 68 6.32 -4.70 6.08
N ASP A 69 7.02 -3.78 5.41
CA ASP A 69 8.42 -3.45 5.68
C ASP A 69 8.60 -2.97 7.14
N SER A 70 7.67 -2.14 7.63
CA SER A 70 7.69 -1.69 9.03
C SER A 70 7.48 -2.83 10.01
N GLY A 71 6.60 -3.79 9.69
CA GLY A 71 6.40 -5.00 10.48
C GLY A 71 7.64 -5.89 10.51
N LEU A 72 8.25 -6.13 9.34
CA LEU A 72 9.46 -6.94 9.21
C LEU A 72 10.67 -6.33 9.94
N LYS A 73 10.82 -5.00 9.93
CA LYS A 73 11.86 -4.30 10.70
C LYS A 73 11.72 -4.57 12.21
N LYS A 74 10.51 -4.47 12.76
CA LYS A 74 10.25 -4.78 14.17
C LYS A 74 10.58 -6.24 14.52
N ILE A 75 10.24 -7.19 13.64
CA ILE A 75 10.60 -8.61 13.82
C ILE A 75 12.12 -8.78 13.86
N ASN A 76 12.84 -8.11 12.96
CA ASN A 76 14.30 -8.18 12.92
C ASN A 76 14.95 -7.61 14.19
N GLU A 77 14.46 -6.47 14.69
CA GLU A 77 14.92 -5.89 15.96
C GLU A 77 14.71 -6.86 17.13
N VAL A 78 13.53 -7.45 17.26
CA VAL A 78 13.24 -8.46 18.30
C VAL A 78 14.16 -9.66 18.16
N LEU A 79 14.35 -10.20 16.95
CA LEU A 79 15.24 -11.34 16.71
C LEU A 79 16.69 -11.03 17.09
N ALA A 80 17.16 -9.81 16.84
CA ALA A 80 18.50 -9.36 17.22
C ALA A 80 18.69 -9.34 18.75
N THR A 81 17.65 -9.05 19.53
CA THR A 81 17.70 -9.12 21.00
C THR A 81 17.72 -10.56 21.53
N VAL A 82 16.92 -11.46 20.95
CA VAL A 82 16.91 -12.89 21.35
C VAL A 82 18.27 -13.54 21.09
N LYS A 83 18.89 -13.26 19.94
CA LYS A 83 20.25 -13.74 19.63
C LYS A 83 21.31 -13.29 20.64
N GLN A 84 21.10 -12.16 21.31
CA GLN A 84 22.00 -11.70 22.39
C GLN A 84 21.73 -12.42 23.72
N GLY A 85 20.47 -12.76 24.01
CA GLY A 85 20.08 -13.54 25.19
C GLY A 85 20.74 -14.92 25.24
N ASP A 86 20.75 -15.65 24.12
CA ASP A 86 21.42 -16.96 24.03
C ASP A 86 22.94 -16.87 24.21
N LYS A 87 23.58 -15.83 23.64
CA LYS A 87 25.02 -15.58 23.83
C LYS A 87 25.38 -15.18 25.26
N SER A 88 24.51 -14.43 25.95
CA SER A 88 24.76 -14.00 27.34
C SER A 88 24.73 -15.19 28.30
N ALA A 89 23.85 -16.17 28.08
CA ALA A 89 23.82 -17.39 28.86
C ALA A 89 25.08 -18.25 28.64
N GLU A 90 25.61 -18.27 27.42
CA GLU A 90 26.83 -19.01 27.06
C GLU A 90 28.10 -18.38 27.63
N ALA A 91 28.18 -17.04 27.65
CA ALA A 91 29.27 -16.30 28.28
C ALA A 91 29.30 -16.48 29.81
N THR A 92 28.13 -16.55 30.46
CA THR A 92 28.04 -16.73 31.92
C THR A 92 28.48 -18.15 32.33
N LYS A 93 28.09 -19.18 31.56
CA LYS A 93 28.53 -20.57 31.82
C LYS A 93 30.04 -20.79 31.60
N THR A 94 30.64 -20.09 30.64
CA THR A 94 32.07 -20.20 30.35
C THR A 94 32.94 -19.53 31.43
N ALA A 95 32.46 -18.43 32.03
CA ALA A 95 33.14 -17.74 33.12
C ALA A 95 33.10 -18.54 34.44
N GLU A 96 31.99 -19.19 34.78
CA GLU A 96 31.87 -20.01 35.99
C GLU A 96 32.70 -21.32 35.91
N SER A 97 32.81 -21.90 34.71
CA SER A 97 33.65 -23.08 34.45
C SER A 97 35.14 -22.82 34.60
N THR A 98 35.61 -21.58 34.40
CA THR A 98 37.04 -21.22 34.48
C THR A 98 37.44 -20.77 35.88
N ALA A 99 36.52 -20.20 36.66
CA ALA A 99 36.77 -19.84 38.06
C ALA A 99 36.88 -21.06 39.00
N SER A 100 36.15 -22.15 38.72
CA SER A 100 36.14 -23.35 39.57
C SER A 100 37.35 -24.28 39.37
N ALA A 101 38.17 -24.05 38.33
CA ALA A 101 39.38 -24.83 38.04
C ALA A 101 40.66 -24.25 38.68
N GLN A 102 40.54 -23.16 39.45
CA GLN A 102 41.67 -22.42 40.02
C GLN A 102 41.63 -22.33 41.57
N GLN A 103 40.77 -23.12 42.23
CA GLN A 103 40.72 -23.29 43.69
C GLN A 103 41.16 -24.69 44.11
#